data_AF-A0A383VS03-F1
#
_entry.id   AF-A0A383VS03-F1
#
_cell.length_a   1.000
_cell.length_b   1.000
_cell.length_c   1.000
_cell.angle_alpha   90.00
_cell.angle_beta   90.00
_cell.angle_gamma   90.00
#
_symmetry.space_group_name_H-M   'P 1'
#
loop_
_entity.id
_entity.type
_entity.pdbx_description
1 polymer ?
#
loop_
_entity_poly.entity_id
_entity_poly.type
_entity_poly.pdbx_seq_one_letter_code
_entity_poly.pdbx_strand_id
1 'polypeptide(L)'
;MGDKGYAGLMADLLDPQHRLFVGRVISAADSTRAGVKDLDVLLADESLVLILDDTEHVWEKHRANLIQVERYHYFGASARLFHPGAPSPLEQGSDEQQQGGVLDLAAQLLARIHERMYGPAEQQQQQQQDAAQQQQQQQQQQQQGGVQQPQQQQEQQGELQQRQQQQPSSRRGVRRPRAPAEAGSSSAAAQQQQGGGSSSRPATPAGAAALPGKDVRQCLDAERRGILAGCHIVFSRCWPQATNPADHPLWHLAQRLGGSCSMSFERGVTTHVVVAPDKSDIGGVPLTDKVTAAQRAGVPVVHPDWLVACKFGWARQPEAAFALPGYAGTGPGGFNGGSSRLMALGGAAAAAAEREKAAVMRGAGRTDA
;
A
#
# COMPACT_ATOMS: atom_id res chain seq x y z
N MET A 1 16.95 -19.91 2.78
CA MET A 1 16.31 -19.40 4.01
C MET A 1 17.32 -19.47 5.14
N GLY A 2 17.22 -18.58 6.14
CA GLY A 2 18.07 -18.65 7.33
C GLY A 2 17.61 -19.74 8.30
N ASP A 3 18.52 -20.19 9.16
CA ASP A 3 18.19 -21.08 10.28
C ASP A 3 17.49 -20.33 11.42
N LYS A 4 17.06 -21.10 12.44
CA LYS A 4 16.30 -20.60 13.58
C LYS A 4 17.09 -19.67 14.51
N GLY A 5 18.40 -19.89 14.66
CA GLY A 5 19.27 -19.05 15.47
C GLY A 5 19.47 -17.68 14.81
N TYR A 6 19.78 -17.67 13.50
CA TYR A 6 19.84 -16.45 12.71
C TYR A 6 18.51 -15.68 12.74
N ALA A 7 17.39 -16.37 12.50
CA ALA A 7 16.07 -15.75 12.49
C ALA A 7 15.69 -15.12 13.85
N GLY A 8 16.02 -15.78 14.96
CA GLY A 8 15.85 -15.24 16.31
C GLY A 8 16.66 -13.96 16.53
N LEU A 9 17.98 -14.00 16.25
CA LEU A 9 18.86 -12.83 16.41
C LEU A 9 18.40 -11.62 15.57
N MET A 10 17.87 -11.84 14.36
CA MET A 10 17.32 -10.76 13.54
C MET A 10 15.98 -10.23 14.06
N ALA A 11 15.13 -11.10 14.61
CA ALA A 11 13.89 -10.66 15.25
C ALA A 11 14.16 -9.82 16.50
N ASP A 12 15.12 -10.22 17.33
CA ASP A 12 15.51 -9.49 18.55
C ASP A 12 16.15 -8.12 18.22
N LEU A 13 16.91 -8.05 17.12
CA LEU A 13 17.52 -6.81 16.63
C LEU A 13 16.48 -5.82 16.08
N LEU A 14 15.49 -6.30 15.32
CA LEU A 14 14.49 -5.49 14.63
C LEU A 14 13.25 -5.17 15.49
N ASP A 15 12.94 -6.01 16.46
CA ASP A 15 11.81 -5.85 17.39
C ASP A 15 12.24 -6.12 18.86
N PRO A 16 13.10 -5.28 19.46
CA PRO A 16 13.63 -5.51 20.81
C PRO A 16 12.58 -5.47 21.93
N GLN A 17 11.36 -5.04 21.61
CA GLN A 17 10.21 -5.01 22.53
C GLN A 17 9.24 -6.17 22.29
N HIS A 18 9.51 -7.05 21.30
CA HIS A 18 8.66 -8.15 20.86
C HIS A 18 7.19 -7.75 20.62
N ARG A 19 6.97 -6.61 19.94
CA ARG A 19 5.64 -6.06 19.62
C ARG A 19 5.16 -6.37 18.21
N LEU A 20 6.09 -6.58 17.27
CA LEU A 20 5.82 -6.78 15.85
C LEU A 20 5.72 -8.27 15.51
N PHE A 21 6.71 -9.08 15.89
CA PHE A 21 6.76 -10.48 15.50
C PHE A 21 6.03 -11.41 16.47
N VAL A 22 6.12 -11.17 17.79
CA VAL A 22 5.36 -11.89 18.84
C VAL A 22 5.30 -13.42 18.62
N GLY A 23 6.46 -14.06 18.41
CA GLY A 23 6.55 -15.50 18.16
C GLY A 23 6.19 -15.99 16.76
N ARG A 24 5.75 -15.10 15.84
CA ARG A 24 5.49 -15.41 14.42
C ARG A 24 6.77 -15.42 13.57
N VAL A 25 7.79 -16.14 14.03
CA VAL A 25 9.08 -16.29 13.35
C VAL A 25 9.21 -17.72 12.84
N ILE A 26 9.29 -17.88 11.52
CA ILE A 26 9.36 -19.17 10.84
C ILE A 26 10.70 -19.25 10.11
N SER A 27 11.48 -20.30 10.39
CA SER A 27 12.81 -20.51 9.83
C SER A 27 12.82 -21.66 8.80
N ALA A 28 13.99 -21.90 8.18
CA ALA A 28 14.20 -23.06 7.32
C ALA A 28 13.91 -24.40 8.01
N ALA A 29 14.09 -24.48 9.34
CA ALA A 29 13.85 -25.70 10.12
C ALA A 29 12.36 -25.96 10.41
N ASP A 30 11.52 -24.93 10.30
CA ASP A 30 10.07 -25.01 10.52
C ASP A 30 9.32 -25.19 9.18
N SER A 31 10.02 -25.18 8.03
CA SER A 31 9.47 -25.30 6.67
C SER A 31 9.17 -26.76 6.28
N THR A 32 8.01 -27.01 5.66
CA THR A 32 7.57 -28.37 5.26
C THR A 32 8.37 -28.97 4.10
N ARG A 33 9.03 -28.15 3.28
CA ARG A 33 9.84 -28.57 2.12
C ARG A 33 11.13 -27.75 2.01
N ALA A 34 12.24 -28.42 1.73
CA ALA A 34 13.50 -27.75 1.43
C ALA A 34 13.41 -26.98 0.10
N GLY A 35 13.94 -25.74 0.08
CA GLY A 35 14.04 -24.92 -1.14
C GLY A 35 12.74 -24.22 -1.59
N VAL A 36 11.61 -24.45 -0.91
CA VAL A 36 10.30 -23.86 -1.22
C VAL A 36 9.75 -23.19 0.04
N LYS A 37 8.97 -22.12 -0.12
CA LYS A 37 8.19 -21.47 0.93
C LYS A 37 6.70 -21.72 0.65
N ASP A 38 5.94 -21.94 1.71
CA ASP A 38 4.53 -22.28 1.65
C ASP A 38 3.79 -21.59 2.82
N LEU A 39 2.48 -21.42 2.71
CA LEU A 39 1.64 -20.81 3.75
C LEU A 39 1.03 -21.87 4.68
N ASP A 40 1.29 -23.16 4.43
CA ASP A 40 0.85 -24.32 5.22
C ASP A 40 1.27 -24.28 6.71
N VAL A 41 2.31 -23.51 7.04
CA VAL A 41 2.80 -23.23 8.40
C VAL A 41 2.09 -22.07 9.11
N LEU A 42 1.21 -21.33 8.44
CA LEU A 42 0.46 -20.20 9.02
C LEU A 42 -0.96 -20.63 9.43
N LEU A 43 -1.35 -20.25 10.65
CA LEU A 43 -2.73 -20.37 11.13
C LEU A 43 -3.57 -19.15 10.67
N ALA A 44 -3.63 -18.92 9.36
CA ALA A 44 -4.37 -17.84 8.72
C ALA A 44 -4.94 -18.28 7.37
N ASP A 45 -6.09 -17.72 6.97
CA ASP A 45 -6.65 -17.96 5.63
C ASP A 45 -5.84 -17.18 4.58
N GLU A 46 -5.49 -17.83 3.46
CA GLU A 46 -4.71 -17.23 2.37
C GLU A 46 -5.36 -15.95 1.80
N SER A 47 -6.68 -15.82 1.86
CA SER A 47 -7.40 -14.62 1.42
C SER A 47 -7.12 -13.37 2.28
N LEU A 48 -6.43 -13.54 3.42
CA LEU A 48 -6.01 -12.47 4.32
C LEU A 48 -4.48 -12.27 4.39
N VAL A 49 -3.70 -13.10 3.68
CA VAL A 49 -2.23 -13.10 3.76
C VAL A 49 -1.61 -12.44 2.52
N LEU A 50 -0.71 -11.48 2.75
CA LEU A 50 0.21 -10.95 1.73
C LEU A 50 1.64 -11.37 2.04
N ILE A 51 2.42 -11.57 0.98
CA ILE A 51 3.83 -11.96 1.04
C ILE A 51 4.65 -10.82 0.45
N LEU A 52 5.68 -10.38 1.18
CA LEU A 52 6.70 -9.44 0.70
C LEU A 52 8.03 -10.20 0.60
N ASP A 53 8.51 -10.45 -0.62
CA ASP A 53 9.71 -11.27 -0.86
C ASP A 53 10.40 -10.86 -2.17
N ASP A 54 11.73 -10.96 -2.25
CA ASP A 54 12.48 -10.65 -3.45
C ASP A 54 12.46 -11.80 -4.49
N THR A 55 12.03 -12.99 -4.06
CA THR A 55 12.26 -14.24 -4.78
C THR A 55 10.95 -14.95 -5.14
N GLU A 56 10.41 -14.67 -6.34
CA GLU A 56 9.13 -15.25 -6.82
C GLU A 56 9.11 -16.79 -6.87
N HIS A 57 10.20 -17.44 -7.27
CA HIS A 57 10.20 -18.88 -7.52
C HIS A 57 10.07 -19.76 -6.27
N VAL A 58 10.44 -19.26 -5.08
CA VAL A 58 10.24 -20.04 -3.84
C VAL A 58 8.78 -20.03 -3.38
N TRP A 59 7.93 -19.15 -3.94
CA TRP A 59 6.51 -19.00 -3.61
C TRP A 59 5.60 -19.48 -4.75
N GLU A 60 5.97 -20.57 -5.44
CA GLU A 60 5.31 -21.02 -6.67
C GLU A 60 3.78 -21.16 -6.57
N LYS A 61 3.26 -21.73 -5.47
CA LYS A 61 1.81 -21.86 -5.23
C LYS A 61 1.12 -20.54 -4.90
N HIS A 62 1.87 -19.59 -4.32
CA HIS A 62 1.35 -18.39 -3.64
C HIS A 62 1.67 -17.09 -4.37
N ARG A 63 2.00 -17.15 -5.68
CA ARG A 63 2.28 -15.97 -6.52
C ARG A 63 1.13 -14.95 -6.54
N ALA A 64 -0.10 -15.39 -6.29
CA ALA A 64 -1.27 -14.51 -6.18
C ALA A 64 -1.23 -13.61 -4.93
N ASN A 65 -0.52 -14.01 -3.87
CA ASN A 65 -0.34 -13.29 -2.61
C ASN A 65 0.96 -12.46 -2.59
N LEU A 66 1.83 -12.62 -3.59
CA LEU A 66 3.17 -12.06 -3.62
C LEU A 66 3.22 -10.63 -4.16
N ILE A 67 3.66 -9.72 -3.30
CA ILE A 67 4.27 -8.44 -3.64
C ILE A 67 5.76 -8.73 -3.79
N GLN A 68 6.22 -8.88 -5.04
CA GLN A 68 7.65 -9.07 -5.28
C GLN A 68 8.38 -7.74 -5.14
N VAL A 69 9.39 -7.69 -4.26
CA VAL A 69 10.28 -6.55 -4.08
C VAL A 69 11.62 -6.76 -4.78
N GLU A 70 12.42 -5.71 -4.85
CA GLU A 70 13.78 -5.81 -5.39
C GLU A 70 14.74 -6.34 -4.34
N ARG A 71 15.77 -7.07 -4.79
CA ARG A 71 16.77 -7.62 -3.88
C ARG A 71 17.67 -6.51 -3.36
N TYR A 72 17.62 -6.29 -2.05
CA TYR A 72 18.44 -5.30 -1.37
C TYR A 72 19.92 -5.74 -1.33
N HIS A 73 20.81 -4.91 -1.90
CA HIS A 73 22.24 -5.20 -2.07
C HIS A 73 23.13 -4.16 -1.34
N TYR A 74 22.95 -4.01 -0.03
CA TYR A 74 23.70 -3.04 0.78
C TYR A 74 25.23 -3.17 0.71
N PHE A 75 25.75 -4.40 0.79
CA PHE A 75 27.18 -4.67 0.83
C PHE A 75 27.79 -4.83 -0.56
N GLY A 76 28.92 -4.16 -0.81
CA GLY A 76 29.65 -4.20 -2.09
C GLY A 76 29.98 -5.61 -2.61
N ALA A 77 30.31 -6.55 -1.71
CA ALA A 77 30.55 -7.95 -2.09
C ALA A 77 29.31 -8.64 -2.72
N SER A 78 28.11 -8.28 -2.23
CA SER A 78 26.84 -8.74 -2.78
C SER A 78 26.49 -7.96 -4.05
N ALA A 79 26.56 -6.63 -4.01
CA ALA A 79 26.24 -5.75 -5.13
C ALA A 79 27.06 -6.10 -6.39
N ARG A 80 28.37 -6.34 -6.27
CA ARG A 80 29.27 -6.66 -7.41
C ARG A 80 28.89 -7.94 -8.18
N LEU A 81 28.15 -8.87 -7.57
CA LEU A 81 27.65 -10.09 -8.22
C LEU A 81 26.36 -9.87 -9.06
N PHE A 82 25.75 -8.69 -8.96
CA PHE A 82 24.46 -8.36 -9.57
C PHE A 82 24.52 -7.04 -10.38
N HIS A 83 25.36 -6.09 -9.95
CA HIS A 83 25.60 -4.78 -10.54
C HIS A 83 27.13 -4.54 -10.71
N PRO A 84 27.83 -5.21 -11.63
CA PRO A 84 29.27 -4.99 -11.82
C PRO A 84 29.57 -3.53 -12.17
N GLY A 85 30.47 -2.89 -11.40
CA GLY A 85 30.89 -1.50 -11.62
C GLY A 85 29.99 -0.43 -10.98
N ALA A 86 28.87 -0.79 -10.35
CA ALA A 86 28.11 0.12 -9.50
C ALA A 86 28.66 0.11 -8.06
N PRO A 87 28.77 1.28 -7.38
CA PRO A 87 29.00 1.31 -5.94
C PRO A 87 27.72 0.85 -5.20
N SER A 88 27.91 0.12 -4.12
CA SER A 88 26.84 -0.28 -3.19
C SER A 88 26.47 0.86 -2.22
N PRO A 89 25.27 0.82 -1.59
CA PRO A 89 24.88 1.84 -0.61
C PRO A 89 25.90 2.02 0.52
N LEU A 90 26.51 0.94 1.01
CA LEU A 90 27.61 0.99 1.99
C LEU A 90 28.84 1.75 1.46
N GLU A 91 29.24 1.53 0.21
CA GLU A 91 30.36 2.23 -0.42
C GLU A 91 30.05 3.71 -0.70
N GLN A 92 28.76 4.07 -0.78
CA GLN A 92 28.27 5.45 -0.94
C GLN A 92 28.04 6.16 0.41
N GLY A 93 28.04 5.43 1.53
CA GLY A 93 27.65 5.97 2.84
C GLY A 93 26.16 6.33 2.91
N SER A 94 25.31 5.67 2.12
CA SER A 94 23.88 5.93 2.01
C SER A 94 23.05 4.65 2.20
N ASP A 95 21.73 4.81 2.23
CA ASP A 95 20.76 3.71 2.26
C ASP A 95 19.63 4.00 1.25
N GLU A 96 18.59 3.18 1.26
CA GLU A 96 17.36 3.36 0.49
C GLU A 96 16.73 4.75 0.69
N GLN A 97 16.14 5.31 -0.38
CA GLN A 97 15.48 6.62 -0.31
C GLN A 97 14.16 6.54 0.46
N GLN A 98 13.94 7.48 1.40
CA GLN A 98 12.72 7.53 2.21
C GLN A 98 11.43 7.79 1.41
N GLN A 99 11.55 8.34 0.20
CA GLN A 99 10.43 8.58 -0.71
C GLN A 99 10.73 7.90 -2.05
N GLY A 100 9.80 7.11 -2.56
CA GLY A 100 9.97 6.31 -3.77
C GLY A 100 10.87 5.08 -3.63
N GLY A 101 11.39 4.81 -2.42
CA GLY A 101 12.10 3.58 -2.10
C GLY A 101 11.17 2.35 -2.09
N VAL A 102 11.76 1.15 -2.14
CA VAL A 102 11.07 -0.14 -2.10
C VAL A 102 10.15 -0.27 -0.88
N LEU A 103 10.59 0.15 0.30
CA LEU A 103 9.81 0.08 1.54
C LEU A 103 8.67 1.11 1.59
N ASP A 104 8.90 2.32 1.08
CA ASP A 104 7.86 3.36 0.94
C ASP A 104 6.78 2.90 -0.05
N LEU A 105 7.18 2.43 -1.23
CA LEU A 105 6.27 1.86 -2.24
C LEU A 105 5.48 0.65 -1.69
N ALA A 106 6.14 -0.24 -0.95
CA ALA A 106 5.48 -1.37 -0.30
C ALA A 106 4.47 -0.91 0.76
N ALA A 107 4.82 0.07 1.61
CA ALA A 107 3.90 0.62 2.61
C ALA A 107 2.69 1.30 1.97
N GLN A 108 2.89 2.10 0.92
CA GLN A 108 1.80 2.72 0.16
C GLN A 108 0.89 1.69 -0.50
N LEU A 109 1.45 0.62 -1.09
CA LEU A 109 0.67 -0.46 -1.69
C LEU A 109 -0.15 -1.22 -0.63
N LEU A 110 0.46 -1.55 0.51
CA LEU A 110 -0.23 -2.21 1.63
C LEU A 110 -1.39 -1.34 2.15
N ALA A 111 -1.21 -0.03 2.26
CA ALA A 111 -2.29 0.89 2.63
C ALA A 111 -3.44 0.91 1.61
N ARG A 112 -3.15 0.95 0.30
CA ARG A 112 -4.19 0.88 -0.75
C ARG A 112 -4.93 -0.45 -0.77
N ILE A 113 -4.23 -1.57 -0.53
CA ILE A 113 -4.86 -2.89 -0.42
C ILE A 113 -5.73 -2.99 0.84
N HIS A 114 -5.27 -2.44 1.98
CA HIS A 114 -6.05 -2.36 3.20
C HIS A 114 -7.36 -1.59 2.98
N GLU A 115 -7.30 -0.41 2.36
CA GLU A 115 -8.49 0.39 2.03
C GLU A 115 -9.47 -0.37 1.13
N ARG A 116 -9.00 -1.10 0.11
CA ARG A 116 -9.86 -1.94 -0.76
C ARG A 116 -10.52 -3.11 -0.02
N MET A 117 -9.83 -3.68 0.98
CA MET A 117 -10.35 -4.77 1.81
C MET A 117 -11.38 -4.24 2.81
N TYR A 118 -10.99 -3.28 3.65
CA TYR A 118 -11.70 -2.90 4.88
C TYR A 118 -12.48 -1.58 4.79
N GLY A 119 -12.05 -0.61 3.98
CA GLY A 119 -12.66 0.73 3.89
C GLY A 119 -14.19 0.74 3.71
N PRO A 120 -14.77 -0.09 2.81
CA PRO A 120 -16.23 -0.17 2.68
C PRO A 120 -16.96 -0.67 3.94
N ALA A 121 -16.33 -1.53 4.75
CA ALA A 121 -16.90 -2.03 6.00
C ALA A 121 -16.80 -0.98 7.12
N GLU A 122 -15.65 -0.30 7.22
CA GLU A 122 -15.42 0.80 8.16
C GLU A 122 -16.40 1.96 7.92
N GLN A 123 -16.62 2.34 6.65
CA GLN A 123 -17.61 3.36 6.26
C GLN A 123 -19.05 2.98 6.65
N GLN A 124 -19.44 1.71 6.47
CA GLN A 124 -20.77 1.23 6.90
C GLN A 124 -20.91 1.27 8.43
N GLN A 125 -19.85 0.90 9.17
CA GLN A 125 -19.86 0.93 10.63
C GLN A 125 -19.98 2.36 11.17
N GLN A 126 -19.27 3.32 10.57
CA GLN A 126 -19.38 4.73 10.94
C GLN A 126 -20.81 5.27 10.69
N GLN A 127 -21.38 5.00 9.51
CA GLN A 127 -22.76 5.42 9.19
C GLN A 127 -23.80 4.85 10.17
N GLN A 128 -23.63 3.60 10.61
CA GLN A 128 -24.51 2.98 11.61
C GLN A 128 -24.37 3.66 12.99
N GLN A 129 -23.15 4.01 13.41
CA GLN A 129 -22.90 4.74 14.66
C GLN A 129 -23.50 6.16 14.61
N ASP A 130 -23.30 6.89 13.52
CA ASP A 130 -23.83 8.24 13.33
C ASP A 130 -25.37 8.23 13.32
N ALA A 131 -26.00 7.26 12.65
CA ALA A 131 -27.45 7.08 12.65
C ALA A 131 -28.00 6.73 14.04
N ALA A 132 -27.31 5.87 14.80
CA ALA A 132 -27.70 5.54 16.17
C ALA A 132 -27.62 6.75 17.11
N GLN A 133 -26.56 7.56 17.01
CA GLN A 133 -26.43 8.81 17.77
C GLN A 133 -27.54 9.82 17.44
N GLN A 134 -27.88 9.99 16.16
CA GLN A 134 -28.97 10.87 15.72
C GLN A 134 -30.33 10.41 16.25
N GLN A 135 -30.64 9.11 16.19
CA GLN A 135 -31.87 8.57 16.78
C GLN A 135 -31.93 8.80 18.29
N GLN A 136 -30.82 8.63 19.00
CA GLN A 136 -30.75 8.84 20.45
C GLN A 136 -30.98 10.32 20.83
N GLN A 137 -30.42 11.26 20.05
CA GLN A 137 -30.70 12.69 20.23
C GLN A 137 -32.17 13.05 19.95
N GLN A 138 -32.77 12.51 18.88
CA GLN A 138 -34.20 12.74 18.58
C GLN A 138 -35.12 12.23 19.69
N GLN A 139 -34.84 11.05 20.26
CA GLN A 139 -35.59 10.52 21.39
C GLN A 139 -35.49 11.40 22.64
N GLN A 140 -34.30 11.94 22.94
CA GLN A 140 -34.12 12.88 24.06
C GLN A 140 -34.90 14.19 23.85
N GLN A 141 -34.92 14.73 22.63
CA GLN A 141 -35.69 15.93 22.30
C GLN A 141 -37.21 15.70 22.42
N GLN A 142 -37.72 14.56 21.95
CA GLN A 142 -39.14 14.21 22.07
C GLN A 142 -39.57 14.04 23.54
N GLN A 143 -38.73 13.41 24.38
CA GLN A 143 -38.99 13.27 25.81
C GLN A 143 -39.01 14.62 26.54
N GLN A 144 -38.18 15.58 26.14
CA GLN A 144 -38.20 16.94 26.72
C GLN A 144 -39.37 17.79 26.20
N GLY A 145 -39.77 17.61 24.94
CA GLY A 145 -40.90 18.33 24.33
C GLY A 145 -42.28 17.91 24.86
N GLY A 146 -42.44 16.66 25.34
CA GLY A 146 -43.73 16.13 25.78
C GLY A 146 -44.25 16.64 27.13
N VAL A 147 -43.43 17.31 27.95
CA VAL A 147 -43.75 17.58 29.36
C VAL A 147 -44.47 18.92 29.59
N GLN A 148 -44.40 19.89 28.66
CA GLN A 148 -44.78 21.28 28.95
C GLN A 148 -46.25 21.68 28.68
N GLN A 149 -47.06 20.87 27.99
CA GLN A 149 -48.39 21.34 27.51
C GLN A 149 -49.63 21.16 28.42
N PRO A 150 -49.70 20.24 29.41
CA PRO A 150 -50.88 20.20 30.30
C PRO A 150 -50.85 21.24 31.43
N GLN A 151 -49.66 21.57 31.94
CA GLN A 151 -49.53 22.21 33.25
C GLN A 151 -49.85 23.72 33.23
N GLN A 152 -49.44 24.44 32.19
CA GLN A 152 -49.73 25.87 32.06
C GLN A 152 -51.23 26.19 31.90
N GLN A 153 -52.03 25.27 31.34
CA GLN A 153 -53.50 25.46 31.28
C GLN A 153 -54.16 25.26 32.65
N GLN A 154 -53.67 24.32 33.48
CA GLN A 154 -54.17 24.14 34.85
C GLN A 154 -53.74 25.28 35.77
N GLU A 155 -52.50 25.78 35.65
CA GLU A 155 -52.03 26.93 36.44
C GLU A 155 -52.78 28.22 36.10
N GLN A 156 -53.00 28.53 34.82
CA GLN A 156 -53.80 29.71 34.44
C GLN A 156 -55.27 29.62 34.89
N GLN A 157 -55.88 28.43 34.86
CA GLN A 157 -57.23 28.23 35.40
C GLN A 157 -57.25 28.37 36.93
N GLY A 158 -56.23 27.87 37.63
CA GLY A 158 -56.06 28.04 39.07
C GLY A 158 -55.89 29.50 39.48
N GLU A 159 -55.00 30.25 38.82
CA GLU A 159 -54.76 31.67 39.08
C GLU A 159 -55.99 32.54 38.80
N LEU A 160 -56.73 32.29 37.71
CA LEU A 160 -57.99 32.99 37.42
C LEU A 160 -59.08 32.76 38.48
N GLN A 161 -59.08 31.59 39.11
CA GLN A 161 -60.04 31.23 40.17
C GLN A 161 -59.60 31.79 41.53
N GLN A 162 -58.30 31.82 41.82
CA GLN A 162 -57.74 32.39 43.05
C GLN A 162 -57.83 33.93 43.06
N ARG A 163 -57.59 34.57 41.92
CA ARG A 163 -57.62 36.03 41.75
C ARG A 163 -59.02 36.65 41.83
N GLN A 164 -60.08 35.85 41.74
CA GLN A 164 -61.45 36.29 42.05
C GLN A 164 -61.78 36.28 43.55
N GLN A 165 -61.05 35.51 44.36
CA GLN A 165 -61.36 35.32 45.78
C GLN A 165 -60.58 36.26 46.73
N GLN A 166 -59.57 36.97 46.23
CA GLN A 166 -58.70 37.82 47.07
C GLN A 166 -58.62 39.27 46.58
N GLN A 167 -59.59 40.09 47.01
CA GLN A 167 -59.38 41.53 47.17
C GLN A 167 -59.04 41.83 48.64
N PRO A 168 -57.81 42.30 48.95
CA PRO A 168 -57.42 42.56 50.34
C PRO A 168 -57.65 44.02 50.75
N SER A 169 -58.25 44.22 51.93
CA SER A 169 -58.28 45.52 52.61
C SER A 169 -57.06 45.69 53.53
N SER A 170 -56.38 46.83 53.37
CA SER A 170 -55.12 47.21 54.04
C SER A 170 -55.15 47.19 55.57
N ARG A 171 -54.02 46.82 56.24
CA ARG A 171 -53.14 47.82 56.91
C ARG A 171 -51.90 47.27 57.66
N ARG A 172 -50.80 48.01 57.50
CA ARG A 172 -49.71 48.37 58.44
C ARG A 172 -49.19 47.36 59.49
N GLY A 173 -47.87 47.20 59.55
CA GLY A 173 -47.20 46.55 60.69
C GLY A 173 -45.66 46.63 60.74
N VAL A 174 -45.09 47.83 60.69
CA VAL A 174 -43.66 48.19 60.92
C VAL A 174 -42.85 47.24 61.84
N ARG A 175 -41.67 46.76 61.41
CA ARG A 175 -40.37 46.96 62.11
C ARG A 175 -39.11 46.38 61.40
N ARG A 176 -38.12 47.26 61.22
CA ARG A 176 -36.66 47.01 61.06
C ARG A 176 -36.01 46.86 62.47
N PRO A 177 -34.69 46.63 62.62
CA PRO A 177 -33.75 45.78 61.84
C PRO A 177 -32.81 44.95 62.79
N ARG A 178 -31.81 44.24 62.23
CA ARG A 178 -30.35 44.42 62.48
C ARG A 178 -29.55 43.09 62.32
N ALA A 179 -28.38 43.21 61.69
CA ALA A 179 -27.32 42.20 61.49
C ALA A 179 -26.47 42.02 62.79
N PRO A 180 -25.27 41.37 62.83
CA PRO A 180 -24.45 40.69 61.79
C PRO A 180 -24.21 39.19 62.17
N ALA A 181 -23.16 38.43 61.81
CA ALA A 181 -21.86 38.68 61.17
C ALA A 181 -21.24 37.38 60.56
N GLU A 182 -20.19 37.54 59.72
CA GLU A 182 -18.90 36.79 59.70
C GLU A 182 -18.87 35.24 59.67
N ALA A 183 -17.82 34.54 59.21
CA ALA A 183 -16.62 34.84 58.38
C ALA A 183 -15.94 33.50 58.00
N GLY A 184 -14.85 33.55 57.22
CA GLY A 184 -13.90 32.42 57.03
C GLY A 184 -14.25 31.50 55.85
N SER A 185 -13.51 31.38 54.74
CA SER A 185 -12.06 31.39 54.45
C SER A 185 -11.39 30.01 54.43
N SER A 186 -10.85 29.68 53.24
CA SER A 186 -9.55 29.03 52.98
C SER A 186 -9.31 27.52 53.20
N SER A 187 -8.37 27.03 52.37
CA SER A 187 -7.61 25.78 52.42
C SER A 187 -8.39 24.50 52.07
N ALA A 188 -8.12 23.77 50.98
CA ALA A 188 -6.85 23.25 50.45
C ALA A 188 -6.15 22.24 51.39
N ALA A 189 -6.20 20.96 51.02
CA ALA A 189 -5.12 19.98 51.10
C ALA A 189 -5.51 18.67 50.40
N ALA A 190 -4.52 17.92 49.93
CA ALA A 190 -4.68 16.65 49.22
C ALA A 190 -5.03 15.48 50.14
N GLN A 191 -5.57 14.39 49.58
CA GLN A 191 -5.27 13.06 50.10
C GLN A 191 -5.28 11.96 49.03
N GLN A 192 -4.39 10.98 49.23
CA GLN A 192 -4.19 9.80 48.40
C GLN A 192 -5.09 8.64 48.87
N GLN A 193 -5.45 7.74 47.94
CA GLN A 193 -5.70 6.30 48.12
C GLN A 193 -5.67 5.71 46.69
N GLN A 194 -4.79 4.78 46.30
CA GLN A 194 -4.51 3.42 46.77
C GLN A 194 -5.69 2.43 46.62
N GLY A 195 -5.40 1.33 45.93
CA GLY A 195 -6.33 0.31 45.42
C GLY A 195 -6.07 0.12 43.92
N GLY A 196 -5.62 -1.01 43.38
CA GLY A 196 -5.47 -2.35 43.95
C GLY A 196 -6.45 -3.31 43.27
N GLY A 197 -6.09 -3.88 42.11
CA GLY A 197 -6.95 -4.85 41.44
C GLY A 197 -6.56 -5.18 39.99
N SER A 198 -6.30 -6.47 39.77
CA SER A 198 -6.31 -7.23 38.52
C SER A 198 -5.43 -6.81 37.31
N SER A 199 -4.69 -7.81 36.83
CA SER A 199 -4.00 -7.81 35.54
C SER A 199 -4.99 -7.85 34.36
N SER A 200 -5.34 -6.68 33.82
CA SER A 200 -5.96 -6.60 32.49
C SER A 200 -4.89 -6.79 31.41
N ARG A 201 -4.76 -8.04 30.95
CA ARG A 201 -4.15 -8.41 29.66
C ARG A 201 -4.59 -7.38 28.60
N PRO A 202 -3.69 -6.72 27.86
CA PRO A 202 -4.11 -5.83 26.78
C PRO A 202 -4.89 -6.68 25.78
N ALA A 203 -6.15 -6.31 25.56
CA ALA A 203 -6.97 -6.98 24.59
C ALA A 203 -6.33 -6.77 23.22
N THR A 204 -5.98 -7.87 22.54
CA THR A 204 -5.82 -7.87 21.10
C THR A 204 -7.06 -7.18 20.52
N PRO A 205 -6.94 -6.18 19.63
CA PRO A 205 -8.13 -5.62 18.98
C PRO A 205 -8.94 -6.77 18.37
N ALA A 206 -10.27 -6.71 18.55
CA ALA A 206 -11.17 -7.76 18.11
C ALA A 206 -10.86 -8.12 16.66
N GLY A 207 -10.74 -9.42 16.39
CA GLY A 207 -9.99 -9.91 15.24
C GLY A 207 -10.47 -9.33 13.91
N ALA A 208 -9.56 -9.31 12.93
CA ALA A 208 -9.91 -9.17 11.53
C ALA A 208 -10.86 -10.32 11.14
N ALA A 209 -12.15 -10.11 11.37
CA ALA A 209 -13.20 -11.03 10.97
C ALA A 209 -13.13 -11.14 9.45
N ALA A 210 -13.04 -12.38 8.94
CA ALA A 210 -13.01 -12.62 7.51
C ALA A 210 -14.24 -11.95 6.87
N LEU A 211 -14.01 -10.86 6.12
CA LEU A 211 -15.06 -10.12 5.45
C LEU A 211 -15.64 -11.05 4.36
N PRO A 212 -16.91 -11.47 4.44
CA PRO A 212 -17.43 -12.49 3.55
C PRO A 212 -17.30 -12.10 2.08
N GLY A 213 -16.56 -12.91 1.30
CA GLY A 213 -16.32 -12.68 -0.13
C GLY A 213 -15.22 -11.65 -0.46
N LYS A 214 -14.42 -11.19 0.50
CA LYS A 214 -13.22 -10.38 0.25
C LYS A 214 -11.98 -11.27 0.21
N ASP A 215 -11.12 -11.04 -0.79
CA ASP A 215 -9.85 -11.76 -0.96
C ASP A 215 -8.73 -10.76 -1.31
N VAL A 216 -7.67 -10.75 -0.51
CA VAL A 216 -6.53 -9.84 -0.65
C VAL A 216 -5.79 -10.05 -1.98
N ARG A 217 -5.83 -11.27 -2.54
CA ARG A 217 -5.27 -11.61 -3.85
C ARG A 217 -5.98 -10.87 -4.97
N GLN A 218 -7.30 -10.71 -4.87
CA GLN A 218 -8.08 -9.93 -5.83
C GLN A 218 -7.79 -8.43 -5.72
N CYS A 219 -7.56 -7.92 -4.50
CA CYS A 219 -7.17 -6.53 -4.28
C CYS A 219 -5.76 -6.23 -4.82
N LEU A 220 -4.80 -7.13 -4.56
CA LEU A 220 -3.44 -7.04 -5.09
C LEU A 220 -3.42 -7.14 -6.63
N ASP A 221 -4.23 -8.03 -7.21
CA ASP A 221 -4.36 -8.16 -8.67
C ASP A 221 -5.02 -6.93 -9.30
N ALA A 222 -6.00 -6.30 -8.64
CA ALA A 222 -6.58 -5.04 -9.09
C ALA A 222 -5.59 -3.87 -9.07
N GLU A 223 -4.74 -3.78 -8.04
CA GLU A 223 -3.61 -2.84 -8.01
C GLU A 223 -2.62 -3.13 -9.16
N ARG A 224 -2.24 -4.40 -9.33
CA ARG A 224 -1.27 -4.83 -10.36
C ARG A 224 -1.76 -4.53 -11.78
N ARG A 225 -3.02 -4.86 -12.10
CA ARG A 225 -3.63 -4.57 -13.40
C ARG A 225 -3.94 -3.08 -13.62
N GLY A 226 -3.95 -2.26 -12.57
CA GLY A 226 -4.07 -0.81 -12.69
C GLY A 226 -2.85 -0.14 -13.33
N ILE A 227 -1.68 -0.78 -13.27
CA ILE A 227 -0.38 -0.18 -13.63
C ILE A 227 -0.32 0.20 -15.12
N LEU A 228 -0.69 -0.71 -16.02
CA LEU A 228 -0.69 -0.51 -17.48
C LEU A 228 -2.10 -0.60 -18.08
N ALA A 229 -3.13 -0.36 -17.28
CA ALA A 229 -4.52 -0.32 -17.74
C ALA A 229 -4.68 0.65 -18.94
N GLY A 230 -5.35 0.19 -20.00
CA GLY A 230 -5.53 0.97 -21.22
C GLY A 230 -4.29 1.06 -22.14
N CYS A 231 -3.15 0.47 -21.75
CA CYS A 231 -1.99 0.39 -22.65
C CYS A 231 -2.17 -0.77 -23.64
N HIS A 232 -1.91 -0.49 -24.92
CA HIS A 232 -1.67 -1.50 -25.96
C HIS A 232 -0.19 -1.48 -26.37
N ILE A 233 0.48 -2.62 -26.25
CA ILE A 233 1.93 -2.75 -26.26
C ILE A 233 2.35 -3.69 -27.39
N VAL A 234 3.20 -3.19 -28.28
CA VAL A 234 3.76 -3.97 -29.39
C VAL A 234 5.25 -4.22 -29.15
N PHE A 235 5.68 -5.46 -29.31
CA PHE A 235 7.09 -5.83 -29.13
C PHE A 235 7.85 -5.88 -30.47
N SER A 236 9.09 -5.42 -30.48
CA SER A 236 10.00 -5.52 -31.63
C SER A 236 11.37 -6.05 -31.21
N ARG A 237 11.78 -7.18 -31.81
CA ARG A 237 13.06 -7.89 -31.57
C ARG A 237 13.35 -8.30 -30.12
N CYS A 238 12.33 -8.36 -29.26
CA CYS A 238 12.49 -8.83 -27.88
C CYS A 238 12.68 -10.36 -27.75
N TRP A 239 12.48 -11.12 -28.83
CA TRP A 239 12.69 -12.57 -28.93
C TRP A 239 12.88 -13.00 -30.40
N PRO A 240 13.40 -14.21 -30.66
CA PRO A 240 13.50 -14.78 -32.01
C PRO A 240 12.13 -14.99 -32.67
N GLN A 241 12.05 -14.86 -34.01
CA GLN A 241 10.79 -14.95 -34.74
C GLN A 241 10.10 -16.33 -34.64
N ALA A 242 10.84 -17.39 -34.35
CA ALA A 242 10.31 -18.75 -34.15
C ALA A 242 9.68 -18.99 -32.77
N THR A 243 9.85 -18.07 -31.81
CA THR A 243 9.29 -18.18 -30.46
C THR A 243 7.85 -17.70 -30.43
N ASN A 244 6.95 -18.46 -29.81
CA ASN A 244 5.58 -18.02 -29.55
C ASN A 244 5.61 -16.77 -28.63
N PRO A 245 5.09 -15.61 -29.08
CA PRO A 245 5.03 -14.39 -28.28
C PRO A 245 4.30 -14.56 -26.94
N ALA A 246 3.24 -15.37 -26.94
CA ALA A 246 2.36 -15.51 -25.79
C ALA A 246 3.03 -16.23 -24.61
N ASP A 247 4.05 -17.05 -24.85
CA ASP A 247 4.82 -17.77 -23.83
C ASP A 247 6.01 -16.94 -23.31
N HIS A 248 6.29 -15.78 -23.92
CA HIS A 248 7.46 -14.99 -23.58
C HIS A 248 7.25 -14.19 -22.28
N PRO A 249 8.14 -14.26 -21.28
CA PRO A 249 7.91 -13.61 -20.00
C PRO A 249 7.70 -12.08 -20.03
N LEU A 250 8.24 -11.33 -21.01
CA LEU A 250 7.88 -9.90 -21.17
C LEU A 250 6.41 -9.69 -21.59
N TRP A 251 5.85 -10.61 -22.39
CA TRP A 251 4.44 -10.57 -22.80
C TRP A 251 3.54 -10.83 -21.60
N HIS A 252 3.83 -11.90 -20.85
CA HIS A 252 3.16 -12.16 -19.57
C HIS A 252 3.33 -11.02 -18.57
N LEU A 253 4.48 -10.36 -18.50
CA LEU A 253 4.69 -9.21 -17.61
C LEU A 253 3.76 -8.05 -17.99
N ALA A 254 3.74 -7.64 -19.26
CA ALA A 254 2.85 -6.60 -19.75
C ALA A 254 1.36 -6.93 -19.47
N GLN A 255 0.93 -8.17 -19.70
CA GLN A 255 -0.43 -8.63 -19.40
C GLN A 255 -0.76 -8.66 -17.89
N ARG A 256 0.15 -9.14 -17.04
CA ARG A 256 -0.01 -9.13 -15.57
C ARG A 256 -0.15 -7.72 -15.01
N LEU A 257 0.50 -6.74 -15.63
CA LEU A 257 0.40 -5.31 -15.30
C LEU A 257 -0.86 -4.65 -15.90
N GLY A 258 -1.73 -5.39 -16.59
CA GLY A 258 -2.99 -4.89 -17.17
C GLY A 258 -2.91 -4.33 -18.59
N GLY A 259 -1.74 -4.42 -19.23
CA GLY A 259 -1.55 -4.04 -20.62
C GLY A 259 -2.05 -5.10 -21.60
N SER A 260 -2.64 -4.68 -22.71
CA SER A 260 -2.91 -5.55 -23.86
C SER A 260 -1.67 -5.62 -24.77
N CYS A 261 -1.47 -6.76 -25.44
CA CYS A 261 -0.26 -7.03 -26.23
C CYS A 261 -0.61 -7.44 -27.65
N SER A 262 0.20 -7.02 -28.63
CA SER A 262 0.05 -7.41 -30.04
C SER A 262 1.40 -7.61 -30.73
N MET A 263 1.37 -8.39 -31.81
CA MET A 263 2.52 -8.60 -32.71
C MET A 263 2.57 -7.60 -33.86
N SER A 264 1.51 -6.85 -34.12
CA SER A 264 1.39 -5.90 -35.23
C SER A 264 1.17 -4.49 -34.71
N PHE A 265 1.84 -3.51 -35.31
CA PHE A 265 1.60 -2.10 -35.00
C PHE A 265 0.30 -1.64 -35.67
N GLU A 266 -0.59 -1.05 -34.88
CA GLU A 266 -1.84 -0.46 -35.35
C GLU A 266 -1.94 1.01 -34.92
N ARG A 267 -2.06 1.92 -35.89
CA ARG A 267 -2.12 3.37 -35.64
C ARG A 267 -3.42 3.73 -34.93
N GLY A 268 -3.32 4.48 -33.83
CA GLY A 268 -4.47 4.89 -33.02
C GLY A 268 -4.86 3.89 -31.93
N VAL A 269 -4.42 2.63 -32.03
CA VAL A 269 -4.59 1.60 -30.98
C VAL A 269 -3.29 1.39 -30.20
N THR A 270 -2.14 1.31 -30.89
CA THR A 270 -0.84 1.04 -30.25
C THR A 270 -0.38 2.25 -29.44
N THR A 271 -0.20 2.05 -28.13
CA THR A 271 0.20 3.09 -27.17
C THR A 271 1.70 3.10 -26.89
N HIS A 272 2.38 1.95 -27.02
CA HIS A 272 3.81 1.79 -26.74
C HIS A 272 4.43 0.75 -27.68
N VAL A 273 5.70 0.94 -28.05
CA VAL A 273 6.51 -0.10 -28.67
C VAL A 273 7.70 -0.42 -27.78
N VAL A 274 7.78 -1.67 -27.31
CA VAL A 274 8.89 -2.16 -26.47
C VAL A 274 9.92 -2.83 -27.37
N VAL A 275 11.18 -2.40 -27.26
CA VAL A 275 12.26 -2.81 -28.20
C VAL A 275 13.54 -3.17 -27.46
N ALA A 276 14.01 -4.39 -27.64
CA ALA A 276 15.34 -4.80 -27.22
C ALA A 276 16.37 -4.37 -28.31
N PRO A 277 17.31 -3.44 -28.01
CA PRO A 277 18.47 -3.18 -28.85
C PRO A 277 19.45 -4.37 -28.81
N ASP A 278 20.09 -4.66 -29.93
CA ASP A 278 21.16 -5.64 -30.06
C ASP A 278 22.53 -4.93 -30.08
N LYS A 279 23.62 -5.69 -29.93
CA LYS A 279 24.99 -5.21 -30.06
C LYS A 279 25.34 -4.68 -31.47
N SER A 280 24.47 -4.88 -32.45
CA SER A 280 24.57 -4.25 -33.76
C SER A 280 24.02 -2.80 -33.81
N ASP A 281 23.18 -2.39 -32.85
CA ASP A 281 22.55 -1.06 -32.82
C ASP A 281 23.33 -0.02 -31.98
N ILE A 282 24.65 -0.16 -31.83
CA ILE A 282 25.46 0.70 -30.94
C ILE A 282 25.38 2.17 -31.41
N GLY A 283 24.59 2.97 -30.69
CA GLY A 283 24.40 4.40 -30.93
C GLY A 283 23.12 4.80 -31.66
N GLY A 284 22.23 3.86 -32.02
CA GLY A 284 21.01 4.15 -32.80
C GLY A 284 19.73 3.50 -32.30
N VAL A 285 18.58 3.98 -32.81
CA VAL A 285 17.29 3.31 -32.64
C VAL A 285 17.19 2.18 -33.67
N PRO A 286 16.76 0.95 -33.29
CA PRO A 286 16.60 -0.16 -34.23
C PRO A 286 15.67 0.14 -35.41
N LEU A 287 16.20 0.02 -36.62
CA LEU A 287 15.51 0.26 -37.90
C LEU A 287 14.56 -0.90 -38.25
N THR A 288 13.44 -0.99 -37.52
CA THR A 288 12.35 -1.94 -37.81
C THR A 288 11.09 -1.19 -38.27
N ASP A 289 10.24 -1.86 -39.08
CA ASP A 289 8.99 -1.26 -39.56
C ASP A 289 8.08 -0.81 -38.41
N LYS A 290 8.05 -1.58 -37.31
CA LYS A 290 7.31 -1.27 -36.08
C LYS A 290 7.79 0.03 -35.43
N VAL A 291 9.10 0.22 -35.33
CA VAL A 291 9.71 1.44 -34.78
C VAL A 291 9.44 2.63 -35.71
N THR A 292 9.60 2.43 -37.02
CA THR A 292 9.35 3.47 -38.03
C THR A 292 7.88 3.90 -38.04
N ALA A 293 6.96 2.96 -37.90
CA ALA A 293 5.53 3.23 -37.79
C ALA A 293 5.17 3.98 -36.50
N ALA A 294 5.78 3.60 -35.36
CA ALA A 294 5.62 4.27 -34.08
C ALA A 294 6.15 5.71 -34.10
N GLN A 295 7.35 5.93 -34.66
CA GLN A 295 7.92 7.27 -34.87
C GLN A 295 6.98 8.16 -35.71
N ARG A 296 6.46 7.64 -36.84
CA ARG A 296 5.47 8.35 -37.68
C ARG A 296 4.11 8.57 -37.00
N ALA A 297 3.87 7.99 -35.84
CA ALA A 297 2.63 8.10 -35.07
C ALA A 297 2.81 8.84 -33.73
N GLY A 298 4.03 9.23 -33.36
CA GLY A 298 4.33 9.81 -32.05
C GLY A 298 4.23 8.82 -30.88
N VAL A 299 4.25 7.51 -31.16
CA VAL A 299 4.06 6.44 -30.16
C VAL A 299 5.39 6.11 -29.47
N PRO A 300 5.50 6.20 -28.13
CA PRO A 300 6.75 6.00 -27.39
C PRO A 300 7.42 4.64 -27.70
N VAL A 301 8.72 4.70 -28.00
CA VAL A 301 9.58 3.54 -28.21
C VAL A 301 10.52 3.40 -27.01
N VAL A 302 10.32 2.35 -26.21
CA VAL A 302 10.96 2.16 -24.91
C VAL A 302 11.73 0.85 -24.82
N HIS A 303 12.74 0.82 -23.97
CA HIS A 303 13.48 -0.39 -23.60
C HIS A 303 12.64 -1.32 -22.68
N PRO A 304 12.76 -2.66 -22.75
CA PRO A 304 12.06 -3.61 -21.88
C PRO A 304 12.13 -3.32 -20.37
N ASP A 305 13.20 -2.69 -19.91
CA ASP A 305 13.39 -2.22 -18.54
C ASP A 305 12.23 -1.32 -18.05
N TRP A 306 11.51 -0.63 -18.95
CA TRP A 306 10.31 0.13 -18.61
C TRP A 306 9.22 -0.75 -17.99
N LEU A 307 8.97 -1.95 -18.53
CA LEU A 307 7.99 -2.88 -17.98
C LEU A 307 8.41 -3.39 -16.60
N VAL A 308 9.70 -3.62 -16.39
CA VAL A 308 10.22 -4.09 -15.11
C VAL A 308 10.22 -2.97 -14.06
N ALA A 309 10.54 -1.73 -14.45
CA ALA A 309 10.39 -0.57 -13.58
C ALA A 309 8.92 -0.31 -13.23
N CYS A 310 7.97 -0.56 -14.15
CA CYS A 310 6.53 -0.51 -13.84
C CYS A 310 6.11 -1.58 -12.83
N LYS A 311 6.70 -2.78 -12.91
CA LYS A 311 6.46 -3.89 -11.97
C LYS A 311 6.87 -3.53 -10.54
N PHE A 312 8.11 -3.09 -10.35
CA PHE A 312 8.64 -2.82 -9.01
C PHE A 312 8.26 -1.44 -8.47
N GLY A 313 8.07 -0.44 -9.34
CA GLY A 313 7.56 0.87 -8.98
C GLY A 313 6.05 0.92 -8.67
N TRP A 314 5.31 -0.18 -8.88
CA TRP A 314 3.85 -0.30 -8.69
C TRP A 314 3.02 0.81 -9.35
N ALA A 315 3.54 1.41 -10.42
CA ALA A 315 2.97 2.54 -11.14
C ALA A 315 3.58 2.62 -12.56
N ARG A 316 2.84 3.17 -13.52
CA ARG A 316 3.36 3.43 -14.88
C ARG A 316 4.52 4.41 -14.81
N GLN A 317 5.69 3.96 -15.26
CA GLN A 317 6.91 4.76 -15.24
C GLN A 317 7.00 5.71 -16.43
N PRO A 318 7.67 6.87 -16.29
CA PRO A 318 7.83 7.83 -17.38
C PRO A 318 8.64 7.23 -18.54
N GLU A 319 8.05 7.16 -19.73
CA GLU A 319 8.63 6.50 -20.91
C GLU A 319 9.96 7.14 -21.33
N ALA A 320 10.12 8.45 -21.09
CA ALA A 320 11.32 9.22 -21.42
C ALA A 320 12.60 8.67 -20.74
N ALA A 321 12.50 8.13 -19.52
CA ALA A 321 13.64 7.54 -18.81
C ALA A 321 14.13 6.24 -19.47
N PHE A 322 13.28 5.59 -20.29
CA PHE A 322 13.54 4.31 -20.94
C PHE A 322 13.57 4.42 -22.47
N ALA A 323 13.49 5.63 -23.02
CA ALA A 323 13.63 5.91 -24.44
C ALA A 323 15.00 5.44 -24.96
N LEU A 324 15.04 4.96 -26.20
CA LEU A 324 16.30 4.57 -26.87
C LEU A 324 17.08 5.80 -27.38
N PRO A 325 18.43 5.73 -27.51
CA PRO A 325 19.23 6.84 -28.06
C PRO A 325 18.76 7.21 -29.46
N GLY A 326 18.51 8.50 -29.71
CA GLY A 326 17.94 8.98 -30.96
C GLY A 326 16.41 8.91 -31.05
N TYR A 327 15.72 8.39 -30.02
CA TYR A 327 14.26 8.51 -29.89
C TYR A 327 13.86 9.76 -29.09
N ALA A 328 14.66 10.15 -28.10
CA ALA A 328 14.48 11.42 -27.39
C ALA A 328 15.04 12.59 -28.22
N GLY A 329 14.21 13.60 -28.48
CA GLY A 329 14.61 14.82 -29.17
C GLY A 329 15.68 15.60 -28.38
N THR A 330 16.75 15.98 -29.08
CA THR A 330 17.83 16.92 -28.71
C THR A 330 17.81 17.52 -27.29
N GLY A 331 18.66 16.98 -26.41
CA GLY A 331 19.15 17.63 -25.19
C GLY A 331 20.65 17.36 -25.02
N PRO A 332 21.47 18.33 -24.58
CA PRO A 332 22.93 18.15 -24.52
C PRO A 332 23.33 17.31 -23.30
N GLY A 333 23.68 16.05 -23.52
CA GLY A 333 24.04 15.12 -22.46
C GLY A 333 24.31 13.71 -22.97
N GLY A 334 25.34 13.56 -23.81
CA GLY A 334 25.76 12.27 -24.33
C GLY A 334 26.35 11.38 -23.22
N PHE A 335 25.53 10.55 -22.58
CA PHE A 335 26.03 9.53 -21.66
C PHE A 335 26.53 8.31 -22.44
N ASN A 336 27.80 7.99 -22.21
CA ASN A 336 28.55 7.00 -22.97
C ASN A 336 28.02 5.57 -22.73
N GLY A 337 28.11 4.71 -23.75
CA GLY A 337 27.61 3.35 -23.68
C GLY A 337 28.37 2.52 -22.63
N GLY A 338 27.69 2.10 -21.57
CA GLY A 338 28.30 1.25 -20.53
C GLY A 338 27.57 1.23 -19.18
N SER A 339 26.82 2.28 -18.84
CA SER A 339 26.09 2.36 -17.56
C SER A 339 24.57 2.21 -17.74
N SER A 340 23.95 1.45 -16.82
CA SER A 340 22.54 1.07 -16.89
C SER A 340 21.59 2.28 -16.83
N ARG A 341 20.61 2.36 -17.74
CA ARG A 341 19.59 3.44 -17.81
C ARG A 341 18.77 3.54 -16.53
N LEU A 342 18.63 2.43 -15.82
CA LEU A 342 17.93 2.32 -14.54
C LEU A 342 18.61 3.02 -13.36
N MET A 343 19.82 3.58 -13.55
CA MET A 343 20.45 4.46 -12.54
C MET A 343 19.75 5.83 -12.41
N ALA A 344 18.98 6.26 -13.41
CA ALA A 344 18.45 7.63 -13.48
C ALA A 344 17.19 7.89 -12.63
N LEU A 345 16.60 6.87 -11.99
CA LEU A 345 15.34 6.96 -11.24
C LEU A 345 15.48 6.72 -9.73
N GLY A 346 16.70 6.80 -9.19
CA GLY A 346 16.99 6.30 -7.85
C GLY A 346 17.31 4.80 -7.89
N GLY A 347 18.31 4.38 -7.12
CA GLY A 347 18.93 3.07 -7.31
C GLY A 347 18.15 1.92 -6.68
N ALA A 348 17.70 0.97 -7.51
CA ALA A 348 17.66 -0.47 -7.22
C ALA A 348 17.23 -1.29 -8.47
N ALA A 349 16.28 -0.75 -9.25
CA ALA A 349 15.58 -1.46 -10.31
C ALA A 349 16.44 -2.00 -11.47
N ALA A 350 17.69 -1.53 -11.57
CA ALA A 350 18.70 -1.94 -12.53
C ALA A 350 18.91 -3.47 -12.64
N ALA A 351 19.14 -4.18 -11.53
CA ALA A 351 19.53 -5.60 -11.59
C ALA A 351 18.39 -6.59 -11.37
N ALA A 352 17.28 -6.17 -10.77
CA ALA A 352 16.05 -6.95 -10.80
C ALA A 352 15.59 -7.07 -12.26
N ALA A 353 15.59 -5.95 -12.99
CA ALA A 353 15.46 -5.93 -14.45
C ALA A 353 16.51 -6.81 -15.14
N GLU A 354 17.82 -6.64 -14.92
CA GLU A 354 18.81 -7.46 -15.66
C GLU A 354 18.78 -8.96 -15.33
N ARG A 355 18.39 -9.40 -14.12
CA ARG A 355 18.21 -10.84 -13.84
C ARG A 355 16.90 -11.39 -14.39
N GLU A 356 15.81 -10.64 -14.33
CA GLU A 356 14.55 -11.03 -14.98
C GLU A 356 14.77 -11.05 -16.49
N LYS A 357 15.21 -9.96 -17.11
CA LYS A 357 15.66 -9.86 -18.51
C LYS A 357 16.62 -10.98 -18.90
N ALA A 358 17.64 -11.30 -18.11
CA ALA A 358 18.54 -12.41 -18.44
C ALA A 358 17.95 -13.80 -18.19
N ALA A 359 16.87 -13.97 -17.41
CA ALA A 359 16.12 -15.22 -17.31
C ALA A 359 15.11 -15.34 -18.46
N VAL A 360 14.37 -14.27 -18.73
CA VAL A 360 13.47 -14.08 -19.88
C VAL A 360 14.21 -14.38 -21.20
N MET A 361 15.35 -13.73 -21.43
CA MET A 361 16.14 -13.88 -22.65
C MET A 361 16.91 -15.21 -22.72
N ARG A 362 17.13 -15.92 -21.59
CA ARG A 362 17.72 -17.28 -21.57
C ARG A 362 16.68 -18.39 -21.69
N GLY A 363 15.39 -18.11 -21.48
CA GLY A 363 14.29 -19.08 -21.66
C GLY A 363 14.14 -19.58 -23.10
N ALA A 364 14.68 -18.86 -24.09
CA ALA A 364 14.65 -19.24 -25.51
C ALA A 364 15.71 -20.29 -25.93
N GLY A 365 16.41 -20.94 -24.99
CA GLY A 365 17.63 -21.71 -25.31
C GLY A 365 17.90 -22.99 -24.51
N ARG A 366 16.91 -23.57 -23.81
CA ARG A 366 17.06 -24.89 -23.16
C ARG A 366 15.80 -25.74 -23.26
N THR A 367 15.70 -26.51 -24.34
CA THR A 367 15.17 -27.87 -24.26
C THR A 367 16.25 -28.81 -23.71
N ASP A 368 15.83 -29.93 -23.12
CA ASP A 368 16.63 -30.76 -22.22
C ASP A 368 17.91 -31.40 -22.80
N ALA A 369 18.83 -31.69 -21.88
CA ALA A 369 19.83 -32.76 -21.95
C ALA A 369 20.13 -33.25 -20.52
#